data_AF-A0AB33FF57-F1
#
_entry.id   AF-A0AB33FF57-F1
#
_cell.length_a   1.000
_cell.length_b   1.000
_cell.length_c   1.000
_cell.angle_alpha   90.00
_cell.angle_beta   90.00
_cell.angle_gamma   90.00
#
_symmetry.space_group_name_H-M   'P 1'
#
loop_
_entity.id
_entity.type
_entity.pdbx_description
1 polymer ?
#
loop_
_entity_poly.entity_id
_entity_poly.type
_entity_poly.pdbx_seq_one_letter_code
_entity_poly.pdbx_strand_id
1 'polypeptide(L)'
;MHITKLENALITHTHGLLNDAFPDADSRWIEGASRLQVLGDRAGLPDQEKRACEAVLAFMEFGQNRRKVLKPNAVNVERNEQ
;
A
#
# COMPACT_ATOMS: atom_id res chain seq x y z
N MET A 1 21.44 -5.77 11.00
CA MET A 1 21.29 -5.85 9.53
C MET A 1 21.89 -4.59 8.91
N HIS A 2 22.65 -4.70 7.82
CA HIS A 2 23.13 -3.53 7.08
C HIS A 2 22.17 -3.23 5.92
N ILE A 3 21.59 -2.04 5.91
CA ILE A 3 20.69 -1.55 4.84
C ILE A 3 21.57 -0.82 3.81
N THR A 4 21.47 -1.24 2.55
CA THR A 4 22.16 -0.60 1.44
C THR A 4 21.52 0.75 1.10
N LYS A 5 22.27 1.63 0.40
CA LYS A 5 21.74 2.92 -0.06
C LYS A 5 20.51 2.75 -0.97
N LEU A 6 20.48 1.70 -1.80
CA LEU A 6 19.35 1.38 -2.66
C LEU A 6 18.12 0.95 -1.84
N GLU A 7 18.28 0.03 -0.90
CA GLU A 7 17.20 -0.40 -0.01
C GLU A 7 16.63 0.79 0.78
N ASN A 8 17.47 1.68 1.29
CA ASN A 8 17.01 2.87 2.03
C ASN A 8 16.20 3.84 1.13
N ALA A 9 16.62 4.04 -0.12
CA ALA A 9 15.88 4.85 -1.08
C ALA A 9 14.52 4.23 -1.41
N LEU A 10 14.48 2.91 -1.60
CA LEU A 10 13.23 2.18 -1.86
C LEU A 10 12.28 2.22 -0.66
N ILE A 11 12.79 2.07 0.57
CA ILE A 11 11.99 2.18 1.80
C ILE A 11 11.37 3.59 1.90
N THR A 12 12.17 4.62 1.68
CA THR A 12 11.70 6.02 1.72
C THR A 12 10.62 6.28 0.67
N HIS A 13 10.82 5.77 -0.55
CA HIS A 13 9.83 5.91 -1.62
C HIS A 13 8.53 5.18 -1.29
N THR A 14 8.64 3.94 -0.79
CA THR A 14 7.49 3.12 -0.40
C THR A 14 6.71 3.75 0.75
N HIS A 15 7.41 4.35 1.72
CA HIS A 15 6.82 5.10 2.81
C HIS A 15 5.99 6.28 2.31
N GLY A 16 6.49 7.04 1.35
CA GLY A 16 5.72 8.13 0.71
C GLY A 16 4.44 7.62 0.06
N LEU A 17 4.54 6.55 -0.74
CA LEU A 17 3.39 5.94 -1.41
C LEU A 17 2.33 5.43 -0.41
N LEU A 18 2.76 4.79 0.67
CA LEU A 18 1.86 4.28 1.70
C LEU A 18 1.22 5.43 2.50
N ASN A 19 1.99 6.45 2.85
CA ASN A 19 1.47 7.61 3.57
C ASN A 19 0.42 8.38 2.75
N ASP A 20 0.66 8.56 1.45
CA ASP A 20 -0.29 9.23 0.55
C ASP A 20 -1.56 8.39 0.32
N ALA A 21 -1.42 7.06 0.26
CA ALA A 21 -2.55 6.15 0.11
C ALA A 21 -3.38 5.99 1.40
N PHE A 22 -2.74 6.15 2.57
CA PHE A 22 -3.32 5.91 3.90
C PHE A 22 -2.93 7.02 4.90
N PRO A 23 -3.43 8.25 4.70
CA PRO A 23 -3.02 9.40 5.51
C PRO A 23 -3.41 9.30 7.00
N ASP A 24 -4.41 8.49 7.33
CA ASP A 24 -4.91 8.28 8.69
C ASP A 24 -4.28 7.05 9.39
N ALA A 25 -3.39 6.32 8.72
CA ALA A 25 -2.78 5.13 9.30
C ALA A 25 -1.69 5.50 10.33
N ASP A 26 -1.49 4.61 11.31
CA ASP A 26 -0.43 4.78 12.31
C ASP A 26 0.94 4.85 11.64
N SER A 27 1.75 5.85 12.00
CA SER A 27 3.07 6.06 11.39
C SER A 27 4.01 4.88 11.60
N ARG A 28 3.90 4.15 12.72
CA ARG A 28 4.69 2.95 12.99
C ARG A 28 4.31 1.81 12.05
N TRP A 29 3.03 1.74 11.69
CA TRP A 29 2.56 0.78 10.70
C TRP A 29 3.08 1.12 9.31
N ILE A 30 3.03 2.40 8.90
CA ILE A 30 3.59 2.85 7.61
C ILE A 30 5.09 2.50 7.54
N GLU A 31 5.85 2.76 8.60
CA GLU A 31 7.27 2.44 8.67
C GLU A 31 7.54 0.94 8.59
N GLY A 32 6.79 0.13 9.33
CA GLY A 32 6.91 -1.33 9.33
C GLY A 32 6.57 -1.95 7.97
N ALA A 33 5.46 -1.53 7.36
CA ALA A 33 5.02 -2.00 6.05
C ALA A 33 6.02 -1.61 4.95
N SER A 34 6.57 -0.40 5.00
CA SER A 34 7.58 0.06 4.03
C SER A 34 8.86 -0.79 4.10
N ARG A 35 9.32 -1.09 5.31
CA ARG A 35 10.49 -1.95 5.53
C ARG A 35 10.21 -3.39 5.12
N LEU A 36 9.04 -3.93 5.44
CA LEU A 36 8.67 -5.29 5.04
C LEU A 36 8.57 -5.43 3.53
N GLN A 37 7.96 -4.46 2.83
CA GLN A 37 7.79 -4.50 1.39
C GLN A 37 9.14 -4.56 0.64
N VAL A 38 10.16 -3.87 1.15
CA VAL A 38 11.48 -3.78 0.51
C VAL A 38 12.45 -4.86 0.99
N LEU A 39 12.44 -5.17 2.29
CA LEU A 39 13.43 -6.06 2.91
C LEU A 39 12.90 -7.49 3.12
N GLY A 40 11.58 -7.70 3.10
CA GLY A 40 10.94 -8.98 3.36
C GLY A 40 11.39 -9.57 4.69
N ASP A 41 11.73 -10.86 4.67
CA ASP A 41 12.19 -11.64 5.83
C ASP A 41 13.45 -11.08 6.49
N ARG A 42 14.26 -10.32 5.75
CA ARG A 42 15.47 -9.69 6.29
C ARG A 42 15.15 -8.52 7.21
N ALA A 43 13.94 -7.94 7.14
CA ALA A 43 13.53 -6.83 7.99
C ALA A 43 13.64 -7.14 9.49
N GLY A 44 13.69 -8.43 9.86
CA GLY A 44 13.81 -8.85 11.26
C GLY A 44 12.60 -8.47 12.11
N LEU A 45 11.45 -8.21 11.46
CA LEU A 45 10.19 -7.99 12.14
C LEU A 45 9.77 -9.28 12.83
N PRO A 46 9.32 -9.23 14.10
CA PRO A 46 8.67 -10.36 14.75
C PRO A 46 7.55 -10.92 13.86
N ASP A 47 7.37 -12.24 13.84
CA ASP A 47 6.38 -12.92 13.00
C ASP A 47 4.97 -12.33 13.10
N GLN A 48 4.60 -11.82 14.28
CA GLN A 48 3.32 -11.17 14.51
C GLN A 48 3.20 -9.83 13.75
N GLU A 49 4.24 -9.00 13.78
CA GLU A 49 4.28 -7.71 13.07
C GLU A 49 4.36 -7.92 11.56
N LYS A 50 5.12 -8.94 11.13
CA LYS A 50 5.19 -9.35 9.73
C LYS A 50 3.81 -9.77 9.21
N ARG A 51 3.12 -10.68 9.91
CA ARG A 51 1.76 -11.12 9.53
C ARG A 51 0.76 -9.97 9.56
N ALA A 52 0.87 -9.04 10.50
CA ALA A 52 0.01 -7.86 10.54
C ALA A 52 0.24 -6.96 9.31
N CYS A 53 1.50 -6.71 8.94
CA CYS A 53 1.83 -5.95 7.74
C CYS A 53 1.37 -6.67 6.46
N GLU A 54 1.60 -7.98 6.33
CA GLU A 54 1.13 -8.80 5.20
C GLU A 54 -0.39 -8.83 5.08
N ALA A 55 -1.11 -9.00 6.20
CA ALA A 55 -2.57 -9.02 6.20
C ALA A 55 -3.16 -7.67 5.78
N VAL A 56 -2.56 -6.57 6.22
CA VAL A 56 -2.99 -5.24 5.78
C VAL A 56 -2.63 -5.01 4.31
N LEU A 57 -1.42 -5.40 3.85
CA LEU A 57 -1.04 -5.34 2.43
C LEU A 57 -2.03 -6.11 1.55
N ALA A 58 -2.35 -7.35 1.91
CA ALA A 58 -3.33 -8.18 1.19
C ALA A 58 -4.74 -7.57 1.21
N PHE A 59 -5.18 -7.05 2.36
CA PHE A 59 -6.46 -6.35 2.47
C PHE A 59 -6.51 -5.11 1.55
N MET A 60 -5.40 -4.38 1.46
CA MET A 60 -5.27 -3.18 0.63
C MET A 60 -5.25 -3.52 -0.88
N GLU A 61 -4.52 -4.57 -1.31
CA GLU A 61 -4.56 -5.07 -2.68
C GLU A 61 -5.99 -5.48 -3.09
N PHE A 62 -6.70 -6.14 -2.18
CA PHE A 62 -8.09 -6.52 -2.39
C PHE A 62 -9.04 -5.32 -2.48
N GLY A 63 -8.85 -4.30 -1.63
CA GLY A 63 -9.62 -3.05 -1.65
C GLY A 63 -9.39 -2.21 -2.91
N GLN A 64 -8.15 -2.14 -3.41
CA GLN A 64 -7.84 -1.45 -4.67
C GLN A 64 -8.45 -2.16 -5.90
N ASN A 65 -8.50 -3.48 -5.91
CA ASN A 65 -9.17 -4.23 -6.98
C ASN A 65 -10.68 -3.94 -7.03
N ARG A 66 -11.36 -3.74 -5.88
CA ARG A 66 -12.77 -3.31 -5.87
C ARG A 66 -12.97 -1.87 -6.37
N ARG A 67 -12.06 -0.94 -6.06
CA ARG A 67 -12.14 0.44 -6.61
C ARG A 67 -11.95 0.48 -8.13
N LYS A 68 -11.16 -0.44 -8.72
CA LYS A 68 -11.03 -0.55 -10.18
C LYS A 68 -12.30 -1.11 -10.84
N VAL A 69 -12.98 -2.06 -10.21
CA VAL A 69 -14.24 -2.65 -10.71
C VAL A 69 -15.43 -1.67 -10.60
N LEU A 70 -15.39 -0.74 -9.64
CA LEU A 70 -16.44 0.25 -9.42
C LEU A 70 -16.26 1.57 -10.18
N LYS A 71 -15.33 1.69 -11.14
CA LYS A 71 -15.45 2.76 -12.14
C LYS A 71 -16.67 2.44 -12.99
N PRO A 72 -17.82 3.11 -12.80
CA PRO A 72 -18.96 2.87 -13.68
C PRO A 72 -18.52 3.41 -15.04
N ASN A 73 -18.79 2.65 -16.10
CA ASN A 73 -18.85 3.24 -17.42
C ASN A 73 -19.63 4.55 -17.31
N ALA A 74 -18.97 5.67 -17.61
CA ALA A 74 -19.65 6.94 -17.80
C ALA A 74 -20.61 6.71 -18.96
N VAL A 75 -21.86 6.36 -18.64
CA VAL A 75 -22.94 6.25 -19.60
C VAL A 75 -23.14 7.66 -20.13
N ASN A 76 -22.72 7.87 -21.38
CA ASN A 76 -23.06 9.05 -22.16
C ASN A 76 -24.58 9.18 -22.16
N VAL A 77 -25.10 10.17 -21.45
CA VAL A 77 -26.48 10.62 -21.59
C VAL A 77 -26.54 11.41 -22.90
N GLU A 78 -26.85 10.72 -24.00
CA GLU A 78 -27.34 11.39 -25.20
C GLU A 78 -28.70 12.01 -24.85
N ARG A 79 -28.71 13.33 -24.71
CA ARG A 79 -29.93 14.15 -24.72
C ARG A 79 -30.64 13.93 -26.04
N ASN A 80 -31.76 13.23 -26.02
CA ASN A 80 -32.76 13.33 -27.07
C ASN A 80 -33.84 14.32 -26.60
N GLU A 81 -33.71 15.57 -27.03
CA GLU A 81 -34.80 16.54 -27.00
C GLU A 81 -35.72 16.23 -28.17
N GLN A 82 -36.93 15.73 -27.88
CA GLN A 82 -38.12 15.84 -28.73
C GLN A 82 -39.34 16.08 -27.85
#